data_AF-A0A067NN31-F1
#
_entry.id   AF-A0A067NN31-F1
#
_cell.length_a   1.000
_cell.length_b   1.000
_cell.length_c   1.000
_cell.angle_alpha   90.00
_cell.angle_beta   90.00
_cell.angle_gamma   90.00
#
_symmetry.space_group_name_H-M   'P 1'
#
loop_
_entity.id
_entity.type
_entity.pdbx_description
1 polymer ?
#
loop_
_entity_poly.entity_id
_entity_poly.type
_entity_poly.pdbx_seq_one_letter_code
_entity_poly.pdbx_strand_id
1 'polypeptide(L)'
;MAGEEGSSTPSTSKPEAAEPTTTQPPPAEVVPPQTSQFGPVTEDRSELLSRARGFLTSPQIYAQDLHAKRRFLTEKGLRDTEIDTLLRELPQQAPIVPPRTYPPVPPSALPNLIIGLLRVFSWVLGGSAALIFLYHRFLLPRIARTSIARQSLKTHHLSLIRKLTTDLAVLKEAQSESYSILPRPEPFKEPEEFSTCTSIDAILAINSLPDKIPPITLLRCAIADFSKLHREENPSTEELFQVMEAKFPSLTTPEGSAVENNLWETLTTCPLFEGKPEGNSSNDVPRQTHWTYNSPEIPAPTPLKDSLQALSAAMPKLPKGPLPSSAVQNTLQTLSNLTGYISTQVYLPYRPPGHSLGPAEDEMRREIRALKGLVLNRRSFMPSLPRTNTYS
;
A
#
# COMPACT_ATOMS: atom_id res chain seq x y z
N MET A 1 52.44 1.94 6.78
CA MET A 1 51.87 2.95 7.69
C MET A 1 50.59 2.33 8.25
N ALA A 2 50.64 1.48 9.28
CA ALA A 2 50.82 1.78 10.72
C ALA A 2 49.62 2.58 11.27
N GLY A 3 48.85 2.20 12.31
CA GLY A 3 48.89 1.10 13.30
C GLY A 3 47.47 0.55 13.58
N GLU A 4 47.24 -0.58 14.26
CA GLU A 4 47.41 -0.85 15.72
C GLU A 4 46.71 0.22 16.60
N GLU A 5 45.92 -0.02 17.65
CA GLU A 5 45.54 -1.18 18.47
C GLU A 5 44.46 -0.71 19.51
N GLY A 6 43.84 -1.66 20.25
CA GLY A 6 43.25 -1.46 21.60
C GLY A 6 41.73 -1.19 21.65
N SER A 7 40.82 -2.09 22.07
CA SER A 7 40.72 -2.91 23.29
C SER A 7 40.84 -2.12 24.60
N SER A 8 39.71 -1.98 25.34
CA SER A 8 39.56 -2.35 26.76
C SER A 8 38.26 -1.79 27.37
N THR A 9 37.46 -2.69 27.93
CA THR A 9 36.44 -2.45 28.97
C THR A 9 37.10 -1.98 30.28
N PRO A 10 36.31 -1.39 31.20
CA PRO A 10 36.42 -1.90 32.57
C PRO A 10 35.08 -2.02 33.31
N SER A 11 34.93 -3.18 33.96
CA SER A 11 34.09 -3.41 35.13
C SER A 11 34.94 -3.22 36.39
N THR A 12 34.45 -2.54 37.44
CA THR A 12 35.05 -2.45 38.79
C THR A 12 33.97 -1.87 39.72
N SER A 13 33.21 -2.68 40.47
CA SER A 13 33.46 -3.31 41.79
C SER A 13 33.25 -2.40 43.02
N LYS A 14 32.32 -2.86 43.86
CA LYS A 14 32.03 -2.53 45.28
C LYS A 14 33.23 -2.91 46.20
N PRO A 15 33.52 -2.20 47.30
CA PRO A 15 33.26 -2.65 48.70
C PRO A 15 32.80 -1.48 49.61
N GLU A 16 31.97 -1.65 50.65
CA GLU A 16 32.13 -2.37 51.94
C GLU A 16 32.83 -1.54 53.05
N ALA A 17 32.25 -1.66 54.25
CA ALA A 17 32.36 -0.80 55.43
C ALA A 17 33.59 -1.07 56.31
N ALA A 18 33.93 -0.10 57.19
CA ALA A 18 34.32 -0.32 58.59
C ALA A 18 34.57 1.00 59.34
N GLU A 19 34.09 1.07 60.59
CA GLU A 19 34.57 1.95 61.68
C GLU A 19 36.04 1.61 62.03
N PRO A 20 36.79 2.43 62.81
CA PRO A 20 36.81 2.26 64.29
C PRO A 20 37.22 3.48 65.17
N THR A 21 36.74 3.45 66.42
CA THR A 21 37.46 3.58 67.73
C THR A 21 38.13 4.89 68.24
N THR A 22 37.53 5.39 69.33
CA THR A 22 38.05 5.81 70.66
C THR A 22 39.57 5.94 70.89
N THR A 23 40.02 7.05 71.52
CA THR A 23 41.19 7.08 72.42
C THR A 23 41.12 8.26 73.41
N GLN A 24 41.31 7.95 74.69
CA GLN A 24 41.54 8.79 75.89
C GLN A 24 43.04 8.63 76.29
N PRO A 25 43.59 9.12 77.44
CA PRO A 25 43.73 10.43 78.13
C PRO A 25 45.27 10.75 78.28
N PRO A 26 45.92 11.21 79.40
CA PRO A 26 45.67 12.08 80.60
C PRO A 26 46.85 13.10 80.83
N PRO A 27 47.42 13.47 82.03
CA PRO A 27 46.98 13.60 83.46
C PRO A 27 47.48 14.88 84.27
N ALA A 28 46.96 15.00 85.52
CA ALA A 28 47.59 15.38 86.82
C ALA A 28 47.90 16.84 87.23
N GLU A 29 47.51 17.23 88.47
CA GLU A 29 48.38 17.60 89.63
C GLU A 29 47.53 17.90 90.91
N VAL A 30 48.17 18.12 92.07
CA VAL A 30 47.98 17.41 93.36
C VAL A 30 48.16 18.34 94.61
N VAL A 31 47.75 17.89 95.82
CA VAL A 31 48.05 18.31 97.25
C VAL A 31 47.30 19.54 97.94
N PRO A 32 47.24 19.67 99.31
CA PRO A 32 46.00 19.76 100.17
C PRO A 32 46.12 20.80 101.36
N PRO A 33 45.83 20.48 102.66
CA PRO A 33 44.56 20.43 103.43
C PRO A 33 44.47 21.51 104.56
N GLN A 34 43.35 21.59 105.31
CA GLN A 34 43.38 21.92 106.75
C GLN A 34 42.05 21.64 107.48
N THR A 35 42.17 21.17 108.72
CA THR A 35 41.17 20.58 109.63
C THR A 35 41.03 21.45 110.88
N SER A 36 39.82 21.63 111.45
CA SER A 36 39.50 21.90 112.89
C SER A 36 37.97 22.06 113.04
N GLN A 37 37.23 21.16 113.68
CA GLN A 37 37.01 20.90 115.13
C GLN A 37 35.83 21.69 115.78
N PHE A 38 34.76 20.92 116.07
CA PHE A 38 33.83 20.87 117.22
C PHE A 38 33.60 22.06 118.18
N GLY A 39 32.31 22.40 118.40
CA GLY A 39 31.79 23.00 119.64
C GLY A 39 30.44 23.72 119.47
N PRO A 40 29.37 23.45 120.24
CA PRO A 40 28.01 23.89 119.92
C PRO A 40 27.63 25.20 120.62
N VAL A 41 27.25 26.23 119.86
CA VAL A 41 26.50 27.37 120.40
C VAL A 41 25.40 27.71 119.41
N THR A 42 24.16 27.71 119.90
CA THR A 42 22.91 27.81 119.14
C THR A 42 22.69 29.10 118.34
N GLU A 43 23.65 30.03 118.37
CA GLU A 43 23.66 31.26 117.55
C GLU A 43 24.25 31.03 116.13
N ASP A 44 25.14 30.05 115.94
CA ASP A 44 25.73 29.74 114.62
C ASP A 44 24.74 29.11 113.63
N ARG A 45 23.59 28.62 114.11
CA ARG A 45 22.65 27.83 113.30
C ARG A 45 21.96 28.68 112.25
N SER A 46 21.57 29.91 112.60
CA SER A 46 20.99 30.87 111.66
C SER A 46 22.04 31.36 110.64
N GLU A 47 23.30 31.52 111.07
CA GLU A 47 24.41 31.84 110.17
C GLU A 47 24.69 30.70 109.18
N LEU A 48 24.68 29.45 109.64
CA LEU A 48 24.81 28.26 108.80
C LEU A 48 23.68 28.17 107.77
N LEU A 49 22.43 28.43 108.17
CA LEU A 49 21.30 28.51 107.24
C LEU A 49 21.47 29.67 106.25
N SER A 50 22.00 30.82 106.67
CA SER A 50 22.28 31.96 105.78
C SER A 50 23.38 31.64 104.76
N ARG A 51 24.46 30.96 105.18
CA ARG A 51 25.53 30.49 104.29
C ARG A 51 25.04 29.37 103.37
N ALA A 52 24.19 28.48 103.85
CA ALA A 52 23.55 27.45 103.03
C ALA A 52 22.64 28.08 101.97
N ARG A 53 21.88 29.12 102.32
CA ARG A 53 21.10 29.92 101.35
C ARG A 53 22.02 30.58 100.32
N GLY A 54 23.11 31.21 100.76
CA GLY A 54 24.10 31.82 99.85
C GLY A 54 24.82 30.81 98.95
N PHE A 55 25.08 29.60 99.46
CA PHE A 55 25.66 28.51 98.69
C PHE A 55 24.68 27.99 97.62
N LEU A 56 23.40 27.80 97.99
CA LEU A 56 22.38 27.34 97.07
C LEU A 56 22.01 28.38 96.00
N THR A 57 22.18 29.68 96.27
CA THR A 57 22.00 30.76 95.29
C THR A 57 23.24 31.01 94.42
N SER A 58 24.37 30.37 94.72
CA SER A 58 25.59 30.52 93.93
C SER A 58 25.44 29.89 92.53
N PRO A 59 25.83 30.61 91.45
CA PRO A 59 25.61 30.16 90.07
C PRO A 59 26.37 28.87 89.72
N GLN A 60 27.48 28.57 90.39
CA GLN A 60 28.27 27.37 90.14
C GLN A 60 27.59 26.10 90.70
N ILE A 61 26.89 26.24 91.82
CA ILE A 61 26.21 25.14 92.50
C ILE A 61 24.82 24.93 91.90
N TYR A 62 24.26 25.93 91.23
CA TYR A 62 22.95 25.85 90.59
C TYR A 62 22.80 24.61 89.70
N ALA A 63 23.77 24.32 88.83
CA ALA A 63 23.74 23.21 87.89
C ALA A 63 24.08 21.83 88.51
N GLN A 64 24.46 21.77 89.78
CA GLN A 64 24.83 20.52 90.44
C GLN A 64 23.60 19.74 90.92
N ASP A 65 23.68 18.41 90.87
CA ASP A 65 22.58 17.51 91.25
C ASP A 65 22.07 17.75 92.67
N LEU A 66 20.75 17.62 92.86
CA LEU A 66 20.09 17.78 94.16
C LEU A 66 20.67 16.85 95.23
N HIS A 67 21.09 15.65 94.85
CA HIS A 67 21.68 14.69 95.77
C HIS A 67 23.08 15.11 96.25
N ALA A 68 23.86 15.77 95.39
CA ALA A 68 25.17 16.31 95.76
C ALA A 68 25.02 17.53 96.69
N LYS A 69 24.04 18.40 96.43
CA LYS A 69 23.68 19.51 97.32
C LYS A 69 23.26 19.02 98.70
N ARG A 70 22.39 17.99 98.75
CA ARG A 70 21.97 17.36 100.01
C ARG A 70 23.17 16.83 100.77
N ARG A 71 24.04 16.03 100.13
CA ARG A 71 25.25 15.49 100.76
C ARG A 71 26.16 16.59 101.30
N PHE A 72 26.41 17.64 100.53
CA PHE A 72 27.24 18.75 100.98
C PHE A 72 26.63 19.47 102.19
N LEU A 73 25.32 19.74 102.18
CA LEU A 73 24.65 20.40 103.31
C LEU A 73 24.60 19.50 104.56
N THR A 74 24.42 18.19 104.40
CA THR A 74 24.50 17.23 105.50
C THR A 74 25.93 17.15 106.06
N GLU A 75 26.96 17.17 105.22
CA GLU A 75 28.37 17.21 105.63
C GLU A 75 28.71 18.51 106.36
N LYS A 76 28.03 19.61 106.04
CA LYS A 76 28.15 20.90 106.75
C LYS A 76 27.35 20.96 108.05
N GLY A 77 26.71 19.87 108.46
CA GLY A 77 26.05 19.74 109.75
C GLY A 77 24.63 20.31 109.81
N LEU A 78 23.98 20.58 108.66
CA LEU A 78 22.56 20.91 108.62
C LEU A 78 21.72 19.64 108.78
N ARG A 79 20.59 19.74 109.49
CA ARG A 79 19.65 18.62 109.65
C ARG A 79 18.86 18.39 108.36
N ASP A 80 18.48 17.16 108.09
CA ASP A 80 17.72 16.81 106.88
C ASP A 80 16.40 17.59 106.72
N THR A 81 15.72 17.90 107.83
CA THR A 81 14.49 18.72 107.81
C THR A 81 14.74 20.19 107.46
N GLU A 82 15.90 20.72 107.87
CA GLU A 82 16.37 22.08 107.52
C GLU A 82 16.77 22.12 106.04
N ILE A 83 17.39 21.05 105.53
CA ILE A 83 17.78 20.93 104.12
C ILE A 83 16.53 20.84 103.23
N ASP A 84 15.54 20.05 103.62
CA ASP A 84 14.30 19.93 102.85
C ASP A 84 13.51 21.24 102.84
N THR A 85 13.50 21.99 103.95
CA THR A 85 12.89 23.33 103.98
C THR A 85 13.66 24.32 103.11
N LEU A 86 14.99 24.33 103.14
CA LEU A 86 15.81 25.16 102.26
C LEU A 86 15.60 24.82 100.78
N LEU A 87 15.60 23.53 100.41
CA LEU A 87 15.38 23.10 99.04
C LEU A 87 13.96 23.41 98.55
N ARG A 88 12.97 23.49 99.46
CA ARG A 88 11.59 23.87 99.15
C ARG A 88 11.39 25.39 99.09
N GLU A 89 12.19 26.16 99.82
CA GLU A 89 12.24 27.63 99.76
C GLU A 89 12.95 28.15 98.51
N LEU A 90 13.76 27.33 97.82
CA LEU A 90 14.33 27.73 96.53
C LEU A 90 13.20 27.95 95.52
N PRO A 91 13.09 29.13 94.88
CA PRO A 91 12.11 29.35 93.85
C PRO A 91 12.32 28.30 92.75
N GLN A 92 11.27 27.53 92.42
CA GLN A 92 11.27 26.65 91.25
C GLN A 92 11.57 27.51 90.02
N GLN A 93 12.82 27.49 89.58
CA GLN A 93 13.27 28.38 88.53
C GLN A 93 12.69 27.87 87.22
N ALA A 94 11.82 28.69 86.63
CA ALA A 94 11.27 28.43 85.30
C ALA A 94 12.44 28.21 84.32
N PRO A 95 12.33 27.23 83.39
CA PRO A 95 13.40 26.96 82.43
C PRO A 95 13.77 28.26 81.73
N ILE A 96 15.08 28.60 81.75
CA ILE A 96 15.62 29.71 80.98
C ILE A 96 15.36 29.38 79.51
N VAL A 97 14.28 29.94 78.97
CA VAL A 97 14.04 29.93 77.52
C VAL A 97 15.17 30.76 76.94
N PRO A 98 16.09 30.18 76.14
CA PRO A 98 17.15 30.96 75.53
C PRO A 98 16.53 32.12 74.74
N PRO A 99 17.20 33.29 74.65
CA PRO A 99 16.71 34.38 73.82
C PRO A 99 16.36 33.83 72.45
N ARG A 100 15.21 34.24 71.89
CA ARG A 100 14.77 33.88 70.53
C ARG A 100 15.82 34.33 69.50
N THR A 101 16.90 33.59 69.36
CA THR A 101 17.83 33.66 68.25
C THR A 101 17.18 32.89 67.11
N TYR A 102 16.34 33.59 66.34
CA TYR A 102 16.06 33.13 64.99
C TYR A 102 17.41 33.01 64.27
N PRO A 103 17.74 31.84 63.70
CA PRO A 103 18.89 31.76 62.83
C PRO A 103 18.74 32.82 61.73
N PRO A 104 19.84 33.47 61.31
CA PRO A 104 19.78 34.41 60.20
C PRO A 104 19.13 33.71 58.99
N VAL A 105 18.16 34.39 58.36
CA VAL A 105 17.49 33.83 57.18
C VAL A 105 18.54 33.52 56.11
N PRO A 106 18.53 32.31 55.52
CA PRO A 106 19.50 31.96 54.50
C PRO A 106 19.36 32.91 53.30
N PRO A 107 20.46 33.25 52.61
CA PRO A 107 20.41 34.11 51.42
C PRO A 107 19.49 33.48 50.35
N SER A 108 18.72 34.30 49.67
CA SER A 108 17.74 33.84 48.68
C SER A 108 18.42 33.06 47.54
N ALA A 109 17.92 31.86 47.22
CA ALA A 109 18.41 31.03 46.11
C ALA A 109 17.95 31.51 44.71
N LEU A 110 17.26 32.64 44.62
CA LEU A 110 16.75 33.23 43.38
C LEU A 110 17.80 33.44 42.28
N PRO A 111 19.02 33.97 42.53
CA PRO A 111 20.00 34.15 41.45
C PRO A 111 20.44 32.81 40.84
N ASN A 112 20.55 31.75 41.66
CA ASN A 112 20.87 30.41 41.17
C ASN A 112 19.75 29.83 40.30
N LEU A 113 18.48 30.09 40.66
CA LEU A 113 17.32 29.69 39.83
C LEU A 113 17.30 30.45 38.50
N ILE A 114 17.56 31.76 38.51
CA ILE A 114 17.60 32.58 37.29
C ILE A 114 18.72 32.09 36.36
N ILE A 115 19.91 31.83 36.89
CA ILE A 115 21.03 31.25 36.12
C ILE A 115 20.68 29.88 35.56
N GLY A 116 20.01 29.03 36.35
CA GLY A 116 19.52 27.73 35.89
C GLY A 116 18.52 27.88 34.73
N LEU A 117 17.58 28.81 34.84
CA LEU A 117 16.57 29.10 33.82
C LEU A 117 17.22 29.62 32.53
N LEU A 118 18.14 30.59 32.63
CA LEU A 118 18.89 31.09 31.47
C LEU A 118 19.67 29.99 30.78
N ARG A 119 20.27 29.06 31.55
CA ARG A 119 20.98 27.92 30.97
C ARG A 119 20.02 27.02 30.19
N VAL A 120 18.85 26.68 30.73
CA VAL A 120 17.83 25.89 30.00
C VAL A 120 17.38 26.62 28.74
N PHE A 121 17.10 27.92 28.81
CA PHE A 121 16.73 28.70 27.63
C PHE A 121 17.83 28.75 26.58
N SER A 122 19.11 28.83 26.98
CA SER A 122 20.23 28.78 26.03
C SER A 122 20.31 27.43 25.30
N TRP A 123 20.02 26.31 25.99
CA TRP A 123 19.95 25.00 25.36
C TRP A 123 18.76 24.86 24.41
N VAL A 124 17.60 25.39 24.78
CA VAL A 124 16.40 25.37 23.91
C VAL A 124 16.60 26.26 22.69
N LEU A 125 17.13 27.47 22.88
CA LEU A 125 17.36 28.41 21.80
C LEU A 125 18.49 27.92 20.87
N GLY A 126 19.57 27.37 21.43
CA GLY A 126 20.65 26.75 20.66
C GLY A 126 20.20 25.50 19.89
N GLY A 127 19.43 24.63 20.56
CA GLY A 127 18.88 23.42 19.94
C GLY A 127 17.90 23.72 18.81
N SER A 128 17.01 24.71 19.00
CA SER A 128 16.07 25.16 17.95
C SER A 128 16.80 25.80 16.77
N ALA A 129 17.80 26.66 17.03
CA ALA A 129 18.63 27.24 15.97
C ALA A 129 19.39 26.17 15.17
N ALA A 130 19.96 25.17 15.84
CA ALA A 130 20.63 24.04 15.18
C ALA A 130 19.65 23.21 14.33
N LEU A 131 18.42 22.98 14.81
CA LEU A 131 17.39 22.27 14.06
C LEU A 131 16.94 23.05 12.82
N ILE A 132 16.73 24.36 12.93
CA ILE A 132 16.39 25.25 11.81
C ILE A 132 17.52 25.25 10.77
N PHE A 133 18.78 25.32 11.23
CA PHE A 133 19.94 25.24 10.36
C PHE A 133 20.00 23.90 9.63
N LEU A 134 19.78 22.77 10.31
CA LEU A 134 19.74 21.45 9.70
C LEU A 134 18.61 21.34 8.66
N TYR A 135 17.43 21.86 8.99
CA TYR A 135 16.27 21.88 8.09
C TYR A 135 16.57 22.64 6.80
N HIS A 136 17.07 23.87 6.92
CA HIS A 136 17.32 24.73 5.76
C HIS A 136 18.54 24.26 4.95
N ARG A 137 19.58 23.75 5.63
CA ARG A 137 20.83 23.34 4.97
C ARG A 137 20.74 21.98 4.29
N PHE A 138 20.00 21.02 4.86
CA PHE A 138 20.01 19.63 4.39
C PHE A 138 18.65 19.12 3.93
N LEU A 139 17.57 19.38 4.67
CA LEU A 139 16.26 18.81 4.34
C LEU A 139 15.62 19.53 3.15
N LEU A 140 15.57 20.86 3.19
CA LEU A 140 14.97 21.68 2.14
C LEU A 140 15.57 21.41 0.75
N PRO A 141 16.91 21.42 0.54
CA PRO A 141 17.46 21.15 -0.79
C PRO A 141 17.21 19.72 -1.26
N ARG A 142 17.14 18.73 -0.36
CA ARG A 142 16.78 17.35 -0.74
C ARG A 142 15.33 17.26 -1.19
N ILE A 143 14.41 17.85 -0.43
CA ILE A 143 12.98 17.85 -0.77
C ILE A 143 12.77 18.55 -2.12
N ALA A 144 13.38 19.73 -2.31
CA ALA A 144 13.29 20.49 -3.55
C ALA A 144 13.84 19.72 -4.77
N ARG A 145 14.97 19.03 -4.64
CA ARG A 145 15.51 18.20 -5.75
C ARG A 145 14.56 17.08 -6.12
N THR A 146 13.96 16.41 -5.12
CA THR A 146 13.02 15.32 -5.40
C THR A 146 11.71 15.83 -6.01
N SER A 147 11.22 17.00 -5.60
CA SER A 147 9.99 17.57 -6.16
C SER A 147 10.17 17.99 -7.61
N ILE A 148 11.30 18.64 -7.94
CA ILE A 148 11.65 19.03 -9.30
C ILE A 148 11.77 17.78 -10.20
N ALA A 149 12.45 16.73 -9.74
CA ALA A 149 12.59 15.49 -10.51
C ALA A 149 11.24 14.77 -10.74
N ARG A 150 10.35 14.78 -9.74
CA ARG A 150 8.99 14.23 -9.89
C ARG A 150 8.17 15.06 -10.87
N GLN A 151 8.30 16.38 -10.82
CA GLN A 151 7.60 17.27 -11.73
C GLN A 151 8.07 17.08 -13.17
N SER A 152 9.38 16.97 -13.40
CA SER A 152 9.94 16.72 -14.75
C SER A 152 9.46 15.39 -15.33
N LEU A 153 9.39 14.34 -14.50
CA LEU A 153 8.86 13.04 -14.92
C LEU A 153 7.38 13.14 -15.29
N LYS A 154 6.56 13.82 -14.49
CA LYS A 154 5.14 14.06 -14.81
C LYS A 154 4.98 14.83 -16.11
N THR A 155 5.77 15.89 -16.34
CA THR A 155 5.70 16.65 -17.58
C THR A 155 6.11 15.82 -18.79
N HIS A 156 7.14 14.97 -18.65
CA HIS A 156 7.57 14.08 -19.72
C HIS A 156 6.49 13.05 -20.05
N HIS A 157 5.88 12.43 -19.04
CA HIS A 157 4.80 11.47 -19.24
C HIS A 157 3.58 12.10 -19.92
N LEU A 158 3.16 13.28 -19.49
CA LEU A 158 2.08 14.01 -20.14
C LEU A 158 2.42 14.39 -21.58
N SER A 159 3.68 14.77 -21.86
CA SER A 159 4.14 15.04 -23.22
C SER A 159 4.07 13.79 -24.10
N LEU A 160 4.47 12.63 -23.59
CA LEU A 160 4.43 11.37 -24.33
C LEU A 160 2.99 10.95 -24.63
N ILE A 161 2.08 11.04 -23.64
CA ILE A 161 0.66 10.74 -23.85
C ILE A 161 0.08 11.65 -24.94
N ARG A 162 0.40 12.95 -24.90
CA ARG A 162 -0.04 13.89 -25.94
C ARG A 162 0.45 13.49 -27.33
N LYS A 163 1.73 13.13 -27.45
CA LYS A 163 2.31 12.64 -28.72
C LYS A 163 1.59 11.38 -29.21
N LEU A 164 1.36 10.41 -28.33
CA LEU A 164 0.63 9.20 -28.70
C LEU A 164 -0.79 9.53 -29.18
N THR A 165 -1.51 10.42 -28.49
CA THR A 165 -2.86 10.82 -28.92
C THR A 165 -2.85 11.56 -30.26
N THR A 166 -1.86 12.40 -30.53
CA THR A 166 -1.74 13.07 -31.84
C THR A 166 -1.41 12.07 -32.94
N ASP A 167 -0.50 11.13 -32.68
CA ASP A 167 -0.10 10.12 -33.66
C ASP A 167 -1.26 9.16 -33.99
N LEU A 168 -2.07 8.80 -32.99
CA LEU A 168 -3.29 8.02 -33.21
C LEU A 168 -4.34 8.78 -34.01
N ALA A 169 -4.48 10.09 -33.79
CA ALA A 169 -5.41 10.90 -34.57
C ALA A 169 -4.97 10.94 -36.05
N VAL A 170 -3.68 11.19 -36.30
CA VAL A 170 -3.09 11.20 -37.65
C VAL A 170 -3.24 9.82 -38.33
N LEU A 171 -2.97 8.72 -37.61
CA LEU A 171 -3.13 7.38 -38.18
C LEU A 171 -4.59 7.10 -38.53
N LYS A 172 -5.53 7.47 -37.67
CA LYS A 172 -6.97 7.30 -37.95
C LYS A 172 -7.42 8.09 -39.15
N GLU A 173 -6.94 9.32 -39.30
CA GLU A 173 -7.21 10.17 -40.47
C GLU A 173 -6.67 9.49 -41.73
N ALA A 174 -5.40 9.11 -41.75
CA ALA A 174 -4.78 8.40 -42.87
C ALA A 174 -5.46 7.05 -43.19
N GLN A 175 -5.91 6.33 -42.17
CA GLN A 175 -6.66 5.09 -42.32
C GLN A 175 -8.04 5.34 -42.93
N SER A 176 -8.74 6.41 -42.52
CA SER A 176 -10.03 6.80 -43.09
C SER A 176 -9.91 7.21 -44.56
N GLU A 177 -8.85 7.96 -44.90
CA GLU A 177 -8.52 8.31 -46.28
C GLU A 177 -8.22 7.05 -47.11
N SER A 178 -7.43 6.13 -46.56
CA SER A 178 -7.10 4.86 -47.23
C SER A 178 -8.33 3.95 -47.41
N TYR A 179 -9.22 3.88 -46.42
CA TYR A 179 -10.46 3.10 -46.54
C TYR A 179 -11.49 3.72 -47.47
N SER A 180 -11.43 5.03 -47.71
CA SER A 180 -12.31 5.66 -48.71
C SER A 180 -12.02 5.17 -50.14
N ILE A 181 -10.79 4.75 -50.40
CA ILE A 181 -10.33 4.22 -51.70
C ILE A 181 -10.66 2.72 -51.83
N LEU A 182 -10.72 2.00 -50.70
CA LEU A 182 -11.01 0.57 -50.72
C LEU A 182 -12.49 0.33 -51.07
N PRO A 183 -12.79 -0.69 -51.89
CA PRO A 183 -14.16 -1.09 -52.13
C PRO A 183 -14.78 -1.45 -50.78
N ARG A 184 -15.88 -0.76 -50.44
CA ARG A 184 -16.62 -1.06 -49.20
C ARG A 184 -17.02 -2.53 -49.25
N PRO A 185 -16.91 -3.27 -48.13
CA PRO A 185 -17.41 -4.63 -48.08
C PRO A 185 -18.86 -4.59 -48.52
N GLU A 186 -19.19 -5.38 -49.55
CA GLU A 186 -20.56 -5.46 -50.05
C GLU A 186 -21.45 -5.88 -48.87
N PRO A 187 -22.37 -5.01 -48.42
CA PRO A 187 -23.18 -5.28 -47.23
C PRO A 187 -24.04 -6.55 -47.38
N PHE A 188 -24.19 -7.01 -48.62
CA PHE A 188 -24.99 -8.14 -49.03
C PHE A 188 -24.13 -9.34 -49.48
N LYS A 189 -22.84 -9.39 -49.14
CA LYS A 189 -22.00 -10.53 -49.51
C LYS A 189 -22.43 -11.76 -48.71
N GLU A 190 -22.90 -12.80 -49.42
CA GLU A 190 -23.22 -14.08 -48.79
C GLU A 190 -21.95 -14.74 -48.21
N PRO A 191 -22.03 -15.36 -47.02
CA PRO A 191 -20.96 -16.21 -46.51
C PRO A 191 -20.69 -17.37 -47.49
N GLU A 192 -19.41 -17.71 -47.66
CA GLU A 192 -18.98 -18.73 -48.63
C GLU A 192 -19.65 -20.09 -48.41
N GLU A 193 -19.96 -20.41 -47.15
CA GLU A 193 -20.65 -21.64 -46.74
C GLU A 193 -22.02 -21.82 -47.38
N PHE A 194 -22.74 -20.71 -47.62
CA PHE A 194 -24.10 -20.73 -48.17
C PHE A 194 -24.16 -20.40 -49.66
N SER A 195 -23.05 -19.92 -50.23
CA SER A 195 -22.97 -19.53 -51.65
C SER A 195 -23.27 -20.68 -52.61
N THR A 196 -23.00 -21.93 -52.22
CA THR A 196 -23.25 -23.13 -53.03
C THR A 196 -24.67 -23.68 -52.91
N CYS A 197 -25.45 -23.23 -51.93
CA CYS A 197 -26.81 -23.73 -51.72
C CYS A 197 -27.76 -23.14 -52.77
N THR A 198 -28.51 -23.98 -53.47
CA THR A 198 -29.52 -23.57 -54.46
C THR A 198 -30.95 -23.93 -54.05
N SER A 199 -31.13 -24.47 -52.85
CA SER A 199 -32.43 -24.84 -52.28
C SER A 199 -32.44 -24.63 -50.78
N ILE A 200 -33.64 -24.44 -50.23
CA ILE A 200 -33.89 -24.34 -48.79
C ILE A 200 -33.47 -25.64 -48.08
N ASP A 201 -33.80 -26.79 -48.68
CA ASP A 201 -33.45 -28.09 -48.11
C ASP A 201 -31.92 -28.30 -48.02
N ALA A 202 -31.15 -27.71 -48.95
CA ALA A 202 -29.68 -27.73 -48.89
C ALA A 202 -29.13 -26.85 -47.75
N ILE A 203 -29.77 -25.72 -47.44
CA ILE A 203 -29.38 -24.88 -46.29
C ILE A 203 -29.61 -25.64 -44.97
N LEU A 204 -30.78 -26.27 -44.85
CA LEU A 204 -31.13 -27.08 -43.67
C LEU A 204 -30.18 -28.26 -43.44
N ALA A 205 -29.60 -28.81 -44.52
CA ALA A 205 -28.62 -29.88 -44.43
C ALA A 205 -27.26 -29.42 -43.87
N ILE A 206 -26.87 -28.16 -44.13
CA ILE A 206 -25.58 -27.61 -43.68
C ILE A 206 -25.67 -27.06 -42.27
N ASN A 207 -26.80 -26.43 -41.92
CA ASN A 207 -26.97 -25.78 -40.63
C ASN A 207 -28.28 -26.21 -39.98
N SER A 208 -28.17 -26.87 -38.83
CA SER A 208 -29.33 -27.31 -38.04
C SER A 208 -29.99 -26.18 -37.25
N LEU A 209 -29.38 -24.98 -37.20
CA LEU A 209 -29.87 -23.84 -36.42
C LEU A 209 -30.38 -22.71 -37.34
N PRO A 210 -31.68 -22.38 -37.30
CA PRO A 210 -32.29 -21.37 -38.17
C PRO A 210 -31.77 -19.94 -37.91
N ASP A 211 -31.30 -19.65 -36.69
CA ASP A 211 -30.95 -18.28 -36.25
C ASP A 211 -29.69 -17.68 -36.90
N LYS A 212 -28.90 -18.49 -37.62
CA LYS A 212 -27.63 -18.05 -38.23
C LYS A 212 -27.70 -17.91 -39.74
N ILE A 213 -28.87 -18.12 -40.34
CA ILE A 213 -29.02 -18.10 -41.80
C ILE A 213 -29.14 -16.63 -42.26
N PRO A 214 -28.26 -16.15 -43.14
CA PRO A 214 -28.40 -14.81 -43.70
C PRO A 214 -29.72 -14.68 -44.48
N PRO A 215 -30.47 -13.59 -44.29
CA PRO A 215 -31.79 -13.40 -44.92
C PRO A 215 -31.68 -13.43 -46.45
N ILE A 216 -30.58 -12.92 -47.00
CA ILE A 216 -30.32 -12.90 -48.44
C ILE A 216 -30.25 -14.30 -49.06
N THR A 217 -29.55 -15.24 -48.41
CA THR A 217 -29.42 -16.61 -48.91
C THR A 217 -30.75 -17.34 -48.80
N LEU A 218 -31.50 -17.09 -47.73
CA LEU A 218 -32.83 -17.68 -47.55
C LEU A 218 -33.77 -17.25 -48.69
N LEU A 219 -33.84 -15.97 -48.98
CA LEU A 219 -34.66 -15.42 -50.08
C LEU A 219 -34.23 -15.96 -51.44
N ARG A 220 -32.92 -16.00 -51.71
CA ARG A 220 -32.37 -16.55 -52.96
C ARG A 220 -32.77 -18.01 -53.17
N CYS A 221 -32.64 -18.84 -52.12
CA CYS A 221 -33.03 -20.24 -52.17
C CYS A 221 -34.55 -20.42 -52.27
N ALA A 222 -35.34 -19.57 -51.61
CA ALA A 222 -36.79 -19.61 -51.70
C ALA A 222 -37.30 -19.29 -53.12
N ILE A 223 -36.76 -18.26 -53.76
CA ILE A 223 -37.07 -17.92 -55.17
C ILE A 223 -36.64 -19.07 -56.09
N ALA A 224 -35.43 -19.62 -55.88
CA ALA A 224 -34.95 -20.75 -56.67
C ALA A 224 -35.83 -22.00 -56.52
N ASP A 225 -36.32 -22.30 -55.32
CA ASP A 225 -37.22 -23.44 -55.11
C ASP A 225 -38.62 -23.20 -55.66
N PHE A 226 -39.14 -21.96 -55.57
CA PHE A 226 -40.41 -21.59 -56.20
C PHE A 226 -40.35 -21.77 -57.72
N SER A 227 -39.27 -21.31 -58.37
CA SER A 227 -39.08 -21.44 -59.82
C SER A 227 -39.03 -22.89 -60.31
N LYS A 228 -38.60 -23.83 -59.45
CA LYS A 228 -38.62 -25.27 -59.76
C LYS A 228 -40.04 -25.85 -59.69
N LEU A 229 -40.87 -25.32 -58.80
CA LEU A 229 -42.23 -25.79 -58.56
C LEU A 229 -43.21 -25.24 -59.62
N HIS A 230 -43.14 -23.94 -59.89
CA HIS A 230 -43.98 -23.24 -60.85
C HIS A 230 -43.10 -22.82 -62.04
N ARG A 231 -43.17 -23.60 -63.13
CA ARG A 231 -42.34 -23.42 -64.32
C ARG A 231 -42.58 -22.05 -64.96
N GLU A 232 -41.71 -21.09 -64.61
CA GLU A 232 -41.49 -19.77 -65.25
C GLU A 232 -42.26 -18.56 -64.70
N GLU A 233 -43.09 -18.73 -63.67
CA GLU A 233 -43.74 -17.59 -63.03
C GLU A 233 -42.91 -17.05 -61.85
N ASN A 234 -42.74 -15.73 -61.79
CA ASN A 234 -42.02 -15.09 -60.69
C ASN A 234 -42.91 -15.11 -59.44
N PRO A 235 -42.40 -15.49 -58.26
CA PRO A 235 -43.22 -15.54 -57.06
C PRO A 235 -43.71 -14.15 -56.67
N SER A 236 -44.98 -14.07 -56.27
CA SER A 236 -45.44 -12.91 -55.52
C SER A 236 -44.89 -12.92 -54.09
N THR A 237 -44.94 -11.77 -53.42
CA THR A 237 -44.54 -11.64 -52.02
C THR A 237 -45.19 -12.71 -51.13
N GLU A 238 -46.53 -12.83 -51.21
CA GLU A 238 -47.30 -13.72 -50.33
C GLU A 238 -46.94 -15.20 -50.57
N GLU A 239 -46.80 -15.60 -51.84
CA GLU A 239 -46.41 -16.96 -52.20
C GLU A 239 -44.98 -17.30 -51.74
N LEU A 240 -44.06 -16.32 -51.82
CA LEU A 240 -42.69 -16.50 -51.37
C LEU A 240 -42.64 -16.77 -49.86
N PHE A 241 -43.36 -15.98 -49.07
CA PHE A 241 -43.47 -16.19 -47.62
C PHE A 241 -44.18 -17.50 -47.29
N GLN A 242 -45.23 -17.86 -48.04
CA GLN A 242 -45.93 -19.14 -47.85
C GLN A 242 -45.01 -20.36 -48.07
N VAL A 243 -44.14 -20.32 -49.09
CA VAL A 243 -43.15 -21.38 -49.33
C VAL A 243 -42.11 -21.44 -48.22
N MET A 244 -41.66 -20.30 -47.70
CA MET A 244 -40.72 -20.25 -46.58
C MET A 244 -41.36 -20.75 -45.27
N GLU A 245 -42.59 -20.35 -44.97
CA GLU A 245 -43.34 -20.80 -43.79
C GLU A 245 -43.59 -22.30 -43.79
N ALA A 246 -43.88 -22.88 -44.96
CA ALA A 246 -44.06 -24.32 -45.10
C ALA A 246 -42.79 -25.12 -44.77
N LYS A 247 -41.61 -24.52 -44.95
CA LYS A 247 -40.30 -25.14 -44.68
C LYS A 247 -39.71 -24.77 -43.32
N PHE A 248 -40.04 -23.58 -42.81
CA PHE A 248 -39.55 -23.04 -41.55
C PHE A 248 -40.72 -22.68 -40.63
N PRO A 249 -41.18 -23.62 -39.78
CA PRO A 249 -42.23 -23.35 -38.79
C PRO A 249 -41.88 -22.22 -37.80
N SER A 250 -40.59 -21.89 -37.68
CA SER A 250 -40.10 -20.78 -36.85
C SER A 250 -40.60 -19.41 -37.31
N LEU A 251 -40.94 -19.24 -38.60
CA LEU A 251 -41.48 -17.97 -39.11
C LEU A 251 -42.89 -17.68 -38.57
N THR A 252 -43.68 -18.71 -38.26
CA THR A 252 -45.03 -18.55 -37.68
C THR A 252 -45.00 -18.21 -36.18
N THR A 253 -43.84 -18.34 -35.53
CA THR A 253 -43.68 -18.02 -34.10
C THR A 253 -43.64 -16.50 -33.89
N PRO A 254 -43.94 -15.97 -32.69
CA PRO A 254 -43.84 -14.52 -32.43
C PRO A 254 -42.43 -13.96 -32.66
N GLU A 255 -41.38 -14.76 -32.47
CA GLU A 255 -40.00 -14.39 -32.81
C GLU A 255 -39.77 -14.32 -34.33
N GLY A 256 -40.52 -15.11 -35.09
CA GLY A 256 -40.55 -15.11 -36.56
C GLY A 256 -40.95 -13.77 -37.17
N SER A 257 -41.78 -12.97 -36.49
CA SER A 257 -42.17 -11.64 -36.96
C SER A 257 -40.97 -10.68 -37.14
N ALA A 258 -39.94 -10.79 -36.30
CA ALA A 258 -38.72 -9.98 -36.45
C ALA A 258 -37.89 -10.44 -37.66
N VAL A 259 -37.86 -11.75 -37.91
CA VAL A 259 -37.18 -12.35 -39.07
C VAL A 259 -37.92 -11.99 -40.36
N GLU A 260 -39.24 -12.04 -40.37
CA GLU A 260 -40.08 -11.63 -41.49
C GLU A 260 -39.85 -10.16 -41.87
N ASN A 261 -39.82 -9.27 -40.88
CA ASN A 261 -39.49 -7.86 -41.10
C ASN A 261 -38.08 -7.68 -41.69
N ASN A 262 -37.09 -8.44 -41.21
CA ASN A 262 -35.72 -8.39 -41.75
C ASN A 262 -35.64 -8.98 -43.18
N LEU A 263 -36.40 -10.03 -43.48
CA LEU A 263 -36.50 -10.57 -44.83
C LEU A 263 -37.13 -9.55 -45.78
N TRP A 264 -38.21 -8.90 -45.36
CA TRP A 264 -38.87 -7.85 -46.11
C TRP A 264 -37.95 -6.63 -46.32
N GLU A 265 -37.24 -6.20 -45.28
CA GLU A 265 -36.23 -5.14 -45.37
C GLU A 265 -35.11 -5.54 -46.33
N THR A 266 -34.59 -6.76 -46.24
CA THR A 266 -33.54 -7.26 -47.14
C THR A 266 -34.03 -7.31 -48.58
N LEU A 267 -35.25 -7.76 -48.83
CA LEU A 267 -35.86 -7.87 -50.15
C LEU A 267 -36.13 -6.49 -50.79
N THR A 268 -36.41 -5.46 -49.99
CA THR A 268 -36.62 -4.09 -50.48
C THR A 268 -35.35 -3.23 -50.54
N THR A 269 -34.35 -3.51 -49.71
CA THR A 269 -33.09 -2.73 -49.65
C THR A 269 -31.97 -3.32 -50.49
N CYS A 270 -31.98 -4.63 -50.76
CA CYS A 270 -30.91 -5.29 -51.47
C CYS A 270 -31.11 -5.19 -53.00
N PRO A 271 -30.14 -4.64 -53.76
CA PRO A 271 -30.25 -4.46 -55.20
C PRO A 271 -30.22 -5.78 -55.99
N LEU A 272 -29.97 -6.92 -55.34
CA LEU A 272 -30.00 -8.23 -55.98
C LEU A 272 -31.43 -8.74 -56.23
N PHE A 273 -32.42 -8.18 -55.53
CA PHE A 273 -33.83 -8.51 -55.73
C PHE A 273 -34.51 -7.37 -56.49
N GLU A 274 -35.03 -7.68 -57.67
CA GLU A 274 -35.78 -6.72 -58.49
C GLU A 274 -37.27 -7.07 -58.42
N GLY A 275 -38.05 -6.18 -57.82
CA GLY A 275 -39.50 -6.26 -57.76
C GLY A 275 -40.13 -5.63 -59.01
N LYS A 276 -40.75 -6.45 -59.86
CA LYS A 276 -41.50 -6.00 -61.03
C LYS A 276 -42.99 -5.91 -60.67
N PRO A 277 -43.59 -4.71 -60.61
CA PRO A 277 -45.03 -4.60 -60.42
C PRO A 277 -45.73 -5.15 -61.66
N GLU A 278 -46.73 -6.02 -61.47
CA GLU A 278 -47.52 -6.54 -62.57
C GLU A 278 -48.27 -5.40 -63.28
N GLY A 279 -48.21 -5.36 -64.61
CA GLY A 279 -48.48 -4.17 -65.41
C GLY A 279 -49.93 -3.65 -65.40
N ASN A 280 -50.06 -2.33 -65.26
CA ASN A 280 -51.03 -1.38 -65.84
C ASN A 280 -52.54 -1.71 -65.92
N SER A 281 -53.04 -2.73 -65.23
CA SER A 281 -54.48 -2.97 -65.14
C SER A 281 -55.12 -1.89 -64.27
N SER A 282 -55.97 -1.06 -64.88
CA SER A 282 -56.51 0.20 -64.35
C SER A 282 -57.58 0.06 -63.25
N ASN A 283 -57.51 -0.96 -62.40
CA ASN A 283 -58.49 -1.20 -61.35
C ASN A 283 -57.83 -1.21 -59.97
N ASP A 284 -58.50 -0.61 -58.97
CA ASP A 284 -58.08 -0.29 -57.59
C ASP A 284 -57.66 -1.47 -56.68
N VAL A 285 -57.17 -2.58 -57.24
CA VAL A 285 -56.66 -3.73 -56.47
C VAL A 285 -55.19 -3.49 -56.12
N PRO A 286 -54.74 -3.78 -54.88
CA PRO A 286 -53.33 -3.67 -54.50
C PRO A 286 -52.45 -4.45 -55.49
N ARG A 287 -51.46 -3.77 -56.06
CA ARG A 287 -50.58 -4.32 -57.11
C ARG A 287 -49.69 -5.41 -56.52
N GLN A 288 -49.82 -6.63 -57.03
CA GLN A 288 -48.95 -7.73 -56.65
C GLN A 288 -47.55 -7.49 -57.25
N THR A 289 -46.53 -7.52 -56.40
CA THR A 289 -45.13 -7.36 -56.81
C THR A 289 -44.51 -8.73 -57.00
N HIS A 290 -44.00 -8.98 -58.21
CA HIS A 290 -43.28 -10.21 -58.53
C HIS A 290 -41.79 -10.00 -58.34
N TRP A 291 -41.13 -10.93 -57.65
CA TRP A 291 -39.72 -10.80 -57.29
C TRP A 291 -38.84 -11.66 -58.17
N THR A 292 -37.75 -11.07 -58.66
CA THR A 292 -36.72 -11.75 -59.43
C THR A 292 -35.36 -11.59 -58.76
N TYR A 293 -34.61 -12.68 -58.64
CA TYR A 293 -33.24 -12.65 -58.13
C TYR A 293 -32.26 -12.47 -59.31
N ASN A 294 -31.64 -11.30 -59.38
CA ASN A 294 -30.61 -11.00 -60.36
C ASN A 294 -29.26 -11.42 -59.78
N SER A 295 -28.76 -12.59 -60.20
CA SER A 295 -27.41 -13.01 -59.84
C SER A 295 -26.43 -11.97 -60.35
N PRO A 296 -25.58 -11.36 -59.50
CA PRO A 296 -24.64 -10.36 -59.94
C PRO A 296 -23.76 -10.97 -61.04
N GLU A 297 -23.78 -10.38 -62.23
CA GLU A 297 -22.94 -10.80 -63.33
C GLU A 297 -21.50 -10.65 -62.86
N ILE A 298 -20.80 -11.79 -62.69
CA ILE A 298 -19.44 -11.81 -62.18
C ILE A 298 -18.62 -10.92 -63.14
N PRO A 299 -18.17 -9.72 -62.71
CA PRO A 299 -17.47 -8.84 -63.61
C PRO A 299 -16.21 -9.57 -64.08
N ALA A 300 -15.95 -9.52 -65.39
CA ALA A 300 -14.78 -10.14 -65.98
C ALA A 300 -13.54 -9.76 -65.14
N PRO A 301 -12.67 -10.73 -64.79
CA PRO A 301 -11.57 -10.46 -63.89
C PRO A 301 -10.72 -9.32 -64.46
N THR A 302 -10.50 -8.30 -63.64
CA THR A 302 -9.60 -7.21 -64.01
C THR A 302 -8.22 -7.80 -64.33
N PRO A 303 -7.46 -7.25 -65.31
CA PRO A 303 -6.16 -7.80 -65.72
C PRO A 303 -5.16 -7.92 -64.55
N LEU A 304 -5.32 -7.07 -63.51
CA LEU A 304 -4.56 -7.16 -62.28
C LEU A 304 -4.88 -8.44 -61.48
N LYS A 305 -6.16 -8.82 -61.34
CA LYS A 305 -6.56 -10.06 -60.67
C LYS A 305 -5.97 -11.28 -61.39
N ASP A 306 -5.98 -11.29 -62.72
CA ASP A 306 -5.36 -12.35 -63.50
C ASP A 306 -3.85 -12.41 -63.27
N SER A 307 -3.17 -11.26 -63.23
CA SER A 307 -1.74 -11.19 -62.93
C SER A 307 -1.39 -11.67 -61.52
N LEU A 308 -2.23 -11.35 -60.52
CA LEU A 308 -2.06 -11.81 -59.14
C LEU A 308 -2.40 -13.29 -59.00
N GLN A 309 -3.41 -13.78 -59.70
CA GLN A 309 -3.74 -15.20 -59.71
C GLN A 309 -2.61 -16.00 -60.37
N ALA A 310 -2.07 -15.51 -61.49
CA ALA A 310 -0.89 -16.08 -62.14
C ALA A 310 0.34 -16.04 -61.23
N LEU A 311 0.58 -14.93 -60.53
CA LEU A 311 1.68 -14.83 -59.56
C LEU A 311 1.47 -15.79 -58.38
N SER A 312 0.27 -15.86 -57.81
CA SER A 312 -0.05 -16.77 -56.71
C SER A 312 0.09 -18.23 -57.12
N ALA A 313 -0.22 -18.56 -58.38
CA ALA A 313 -0.03 -19.87 -58.96
C ALA A 313 1.45 -20.16 -59.25
N ALA A 314 2.24 -19.15 -59.61
CA ALA A 314 3.68 -19.24 -59.84
C ALA A 314 4.48 -19.27 -58.54
N MET A 315 3.94 -18.73 -57.44
CA MET A 315 4.60 -18.81 -56.13
C MET A 315 4.62 -20.27 -55.67
N PRO A 316 5.76 -20.75 -55.14
CA PRO A 316 5.85 -22.11 -54.64
C PRO A 316 4.83 -22.30 -53.52
N LYS A 317 3.80 -23.13 -53.78
CA LYS A 317 2.79 -23.48 -52.79
C LYS A 317 3.51 -24.13 -51.63
N LEU A 318 3.51 -23.44 -50.48
CA LEU A 318 4.07 -23.96 -49.25
C LEU A 318 3.51 -25.37 -49.02
N PRO A 319 4.36 -26.39 -48.80
CA PRO A 319 3.88 -27.74 -48.56
C PRO A 319 2.91 -27.70 -47.38
N LYS A 320 1.70 -28.26 -47.55
CA LYS A 320 0.66 -28.42 -46.51
C LYS A 320 1.06 -29.44 -45.44
N GLY A 321 2.33 -29.48 -45.07
CA GLY A 321 2.86 -30.22 -43.93
C GLY A 321 3.26 -29.26 -42.81
N PRO A 322 3.48 -29.76 -41.59
CA PRO A 322 4.10 -28.98 -40.53
C PRO A 322 5.51 -28.61 -40.97
N LEU A 323 5.67 -27.42 -41.55
CA LEU A 323 6.99 -26.90 -41.89
C LEU A 323 7.80 -26.82 -40.60
N PRO A 324 9.10 -27.19 -40.63
CA PRO A 324 10.00 -26.92 -39.52
C PRO A 324 10.02 -25.41 -39.35
N SER A 325 9.36 -24.94 -38.28
CA SER A 325 9.39 -23.54 -37.86
C SER A 325 10.84 -23.06 -37.90
N SER A 326 11.15 -22.19 -38.86
CA SER A 326 12.44 -21.53 -38.93
C SER A 326 12.76 -20.96 -37.56
N ALA A 327 13.98 -21.18 -37.06
CA ALA A 327 14.41 -20.66 -35.76
C ALA A 327 14.19 -19.15 -35.65
N VAL A 328 14.18 -18.44 -36.79
CA VAL A 328 13.90 -17.00 -36.90
C VAL A 328 12.42 -16.69 -36.65
N GLN A 329 11.50 -17.53 -37.14
CA GLN A 329 10.06 -17.35 -36.91
C GLN A 329 9.69 -17.62 -35.45
N ASN A 330 10.33 -18.62 -34.84
CA ASN A 330 10.22 -18.86 -33.40
C ASN A 330 10.75 -17.68 -32.59
N THR A 331 11.87 -17.07 -32.98
CA THR A 331 12.40 -15.89 -32.27
C THR A 331 11.50 -14.66 -32.44
N LEU A 332 10.91 -14.45 -33.62
CA LEU A 332 9.93 -13.39 -33.80
C LEU A 332 8.65 -13.62 -32.98
N GLN A 333 8.17 -14.86 -32.92
CA GLN A 333 7.01 -15.22 -32.11
C GLN A 333 7.30 -15.06 -30.61
N THR A 334 8.48 -15.46 -30.14
CA THR A 334 8.86 -15.28 -28.72
C THR A 334 9.05 -13.82 -28.36
N LEU A 335 9.62 -13.00 -29.25
CA LEU A 335 9.72 -11.55 -29.05
C LEU A 335 8.34 -10.88 -29.03
N SER A 336 7.42 -11.32 -29.89
CA SER A 336 6.03 -10.86 -29.89
C SER A 336 5.33 -11.21 -28.57
N ASN A 337 5.42 -12.48 -28.14
CA ASN A 337 4.83 -12.94 -26.88
C ASN A 337 5.43 -12.22 -25.67
N LEU A 338 6.75 -11.98 -25.66
CA LEU A 338 7.44 -11.23 -24.60
C LEU A 338 6.99 -9.77 -24.57
N THR A 339 6.82 -9.15 -25.73
CA THR A 339 6.31 -7.77 -25.82
C THR A 339 4.86 -7.69 -25.32
N GLY A 340 4.02 -8.67 -25.67
CA GLY A 340 2.68 -8.80 -25.13
C GLY A 340 2.67 -8.90 -23.60
N TYR A 341 3.51 -9.76 -23.03
CA TYR A 341 3.64 -9.92 -21.57
C TYR A 341 4.15 -8.66 -20.86
N ILE A 342 5.14 -7.96 -21.42
CA ILE A 342 5.60 -6.69 -20.85
C ILE A 342 4.49 -5.65 -20.91
N SER A 343 3.76 -5.57 -22.03
CA SER A 343 2.67 -4.62 -22.18
C SER A 343 1.55 -4.84 -21.16
N THR A 344 1.19 -6.09 -20.87
CA THR A 344 0.14 -6.39 -19.89
C THR A 344 0.58 -6.02 -18.48
N GLN A 345 1.84 -6.24 -18.12
CA GLN A 345 2.41 -5.88 -16.81
C GLN A 345 2.51 -4.36 -16.59
N VAL A 346 2.79 -3.58 -17.64
CA VAL A 346 2.99 -2.12 -17.53
C VAL A 346 1.69 -1.36 -17.20
N TYR A 347 0.52 -1.92 -17.52
CA TYR A 347 -0.78 -1.30 -17.21
C TYR A 347 -1.41 -1.78 -15.90
N LEU A 348 -0.76 -2.66 -15.12
CA LEU A 348 -1.25 -2.95 -13.78
C LEU A 348 -1.06 -1.71 -12.87
N PRO A 349 -2.12 -1.21 -12.23
CA PRO A 349 -2.03 -0.04 -11.37
C PRO A 349 -1.06 -0.32 -10.22
N TYR A 350 0.00 0.50 -10.15
CA TYR A 350 1.01 0.48 -9.09
C TYR A 350 0.34 0.47 -7.71
N ARG A 351 0.43 -0.66 -7.00
CA ARG A 351 -0.04 -0.80 -5.62
C ARG A 351 1.15 -0.64 -4.67
N PRO A 352 1.12 0.32 -3.73
CA PRO A 352 2.25 0.58 -2.84
C PRO A 352 2.52 -0.63 -1.93
N PRO A 353 3.80 -0.93 -1.63
CA PRO A 353 4.19 -2.07 -0.81
C PRO A 353 3.82 -1.78 0.65
N GLY A 354 2.84 -2.50 1.19
CA GLY A 354 2.40 -2.25 2.56
C GLY A 354 1.59 -3.35 3.21
N HIS A 355 0.57 -3.91 2.55
CA HIS A 355 -0.38 -4.79 3.24
C HIS A 355 -0.74 -6.03 2.42
N SER A 356 -0.44 -7.19 3.03
CA SER A 356 -0.85 -8.56 2.66
C SER A 356 -0.38 -9.08 1.29
N LEU A 357 0.51 -10.07 1.33
CA LEU A 357 0.95 -10.87 0.19
C LEU A 357 -0.29 -11.64 -0.33
N GLY A 358 -0.92 -11.11 -1.38
CA GLY A 358 -2.11 -11.71 -2.00
C GLY A 358 -1.79 -12.88 -2.93
N PRO A 359 -2.82 -13.56 -3.47
CA PRO A 359 -2.68 -14.74 -4.34
C PRO A 359 -1.83 -14.50 -5.60
N ALA A 360 -1.68 -13.25 -6.04
CA ALA A 360 -0.84 -12.87 -7.17
C ALA A 360 0.67 -13.04 -6.89
N GLU A 361 1.12 -12.92 -5.63
CA GLU A 361 2.53 -13.17 -5.31
C GLU A 361 2.82 -14.67 -5.18
N ASP A 362 1.86 -15.46 -4.70
CA ASP A 362 1.98 -16.92 -4.73
C ASP A 362 1.98 -17.45 -6.17
N GLU A 363 1.22 -16.82 -7.06
CA GLU A 363 1.26 -17.08 -8.50
C GLU A 363 2.61 -16.65 -9.10
N MET A 364 3.13 -15.46 -8.77
CA MET A 364 4.45 -15.02 -9.22
C MET A 364 5.59 -15.90 -8.67
N ARG A 365 5.50 -16.37 -7.43
CA ARG A 365 6.48 -17.31 -6.84
C ARG A 365 6.35 -18.69 -7.45
N ARG A 366 5.14 -19.13 -7.81
CA ARG A 366 4.89 -20.40 -8.51
C ARG A 366 5.39 -20.32 -9.95
N GLU A 367 5.20 -19.20 -10.64
CA GLU A 367 5.75 -18.91 -11.96
C GLU A 367 7.27 -18.80 -11.92
N ILE A 368 7.87 -18.09 -10.97
CA ILE A 368 9.33 -18.01 -10.81
C ILE A 368 9.90 -19.40 -10.50
N ARG A 369 9.22 -20.22 -9.68
CA ARG A 369 9.63 -21.60 -9.39
C ARG A 369 9.46 -22.49 -10.63
N ALA A 370 8.42 -22.30 -11.42
CA ALA A 370 8.19 -23.00 -12.69
C ALA A 370 9.23 -22.60 -13.74
N LEU A 371 9.49 -21.30 -13.93
CA LEU A 371 10.54 -20.80 -14.82
C LEU A 371 11.93 -21.25 -14.37
N LYS A 372 12.22 -21.24 -13.07
CA LYS A 372 13.50 -21.72 -12.54
C LYS A 372 13.64 -23.23 -12.73
N GLY A 373 12.56 -23.99 -12.58
CA GLY A 373 12.51 -25.41 -12.93
C GLY A 373 12.71 -25.66 -14.43
N LEU A 374 12.12 -24.83 -15.28
CA LEU A 374 12.24 -24.88 -16.74
C LEU A 374 13.68 -24.54 -17.20
N VAL A 375 14.27 -23.49 -16.63
CA VAL A 375 15.62 -22.99 -16.99
C VAL A 375 16.73 -23.88 -16.42
N LEU A 376 16.52 -24.52 -15.26
CA LEU A 376 17.48 -25.48 -14.69
C LEU A 376 17.31 -26.90 -15.23
N ASN A 377 16.13 -27.28 -15.72
CA ASN A 377 15.93 -28.53 -16.44
C ASN A 377 16.36 -28.38 -17.91
N ARG A 378 17.65 -28.14 -18.14
CA ARG A 378 18.26 -27.97 -19.47
C ARG A 378 18.12 -29.18 -20.40
N ARG A 379 17.49 -30.27 -19.96
CA ARG A 379 17.19 -31.45 -20.79
C ARG A 379 15.84 -31.37 -21.53
N SER A 380 14.91 -30.49 -21.15
CA SER A 380 13.61 -30.38 -21.83
C SER A 380 13.59 -29.43 -23.04
N PHE A 381 14.70 -28.73 -23.34
CA PHE A 381 14.81 -27.83 -24.50
C PHE A 381 15.51 -28.44 -25.71
N MET A 382 15.96 -29.69 -25.64
CA MET A 382 16.39 -30.42 -26.82
C MET A 382 15.25 -31.36 -27.24
N PRO A 383 14.54 -31.11 -28.36
CA PRO A 383 13.67 -32.12 -28.92
C PRO A 383 14.53 -33.38 -29.11
N SER A 384 14.11 -34.50 -28.54
CA SER A 384 14.77 -35.78 -28.75
C SER A 384 14.76 -36.04 -30.25
N LEU A 385 15.91 -35.89 -30.90
CA LEU A 385 16.10 -36.30 -32.29
C LEU A 385 15.64 -37.76 -32.39
N PRO A 386 14.64 -38.09 -33.22
CA PRO A 386 14.28 -39.48 -33.45
C PRO A 386 15.49 -40.18 -34.06
N ARG A 387 16.16 -41.02 -33.26
CA ARG A 387 17.18 -41.94 -33.77
C ARG A 387 16.47 -42.86 -34.74
N THR A 388 16.79 -42.73 -36.02
CA THR A 388 16.45 -43.70 -37.05
C THR A 388 17.09 -45.03 -36.67
N ASN A 389 16.30 -45.94 -36.11
CA ASN A 389 16.69 -47.34 -35.93
C ASN A 389 16.73 -47.99 -37.32
N THR A 390 17.87 -47.88 -37.99
CA THR A 390 18.24 -48.77 -39.08
C THR A 390 18.74 -50.06 -38.46
N TYR A 391 17.83 -51.01 -38.23
CA TYR A 391 18.18 -52.42 -38.15
C TYR A 391 17.83 -53.05 -39.49
N SER A 392 18.90 -53.56 -40.12
CA SER A 392 18.95 -54.46 -41.26
C SER A 392 18.22 -55.78 -41.01
#